data_AF-A0A9E4EQE5-F1
#
_entry.id   AF-A0A9E4EQE5-F1
#
_cell.length_a   1.000
_cell.length_b   1.000
_cell.length_c   1.000
_cell.angle_alpha   90.00
_cell.angle_beta   90.00
_cell.angle_gamma   90.00
#
_symmetry.space_group_name_H-M   'P 1'
#
loop_
_entity.id
_entity.type
_entity.pdbx_description
1 polymer ?
#
loop_
_entity_poly.entity_id
_entity_poly.type
_entity_poly.pdbx_seq_one_letter_code
_entity_poly.pdbx_strand_id
1 'polypeptide(L)'
;MKRGPASVAEWIQSACLCAIMLAGLAFADEFEQGVHYTKIPIPSKTLDPSRVEVVEVFSYACPHCYNFRPLLDAWKNRLPEDVAFRRVHAVFSPSWGRLAQAFHVAESLEALERIHVPLFEAIHEHRLDMSQTDLLARLFEQRAGVDKETFQSAFTTFETQRRVGESMAALRVYRIVASTWSTRRVFRLSSRCSTWLPFSLTRLGRSVQRANPRVIQATTS
;
A
#
# COMPACT_ATOMS: atom_id res chain seq x y z
N MET A 1 28.87 -8.68 56.64
CA MET A 1 29.26 -8.51 55.23
C MET A 1 29.27 -7.02 54.90
N LYS A 2 30.45 -6.39 54.87
CA LYS A 2 30.62 -4.95 54.51
C LYS A 2 31.10 -4.89 53.06
N ARG A 3 30.29 -4.37 52.13
CA ARG A 3 30.74 -4.06 50.76
C ARG A 3 31.65 -2.82 50.83
N GLY A 4 32.88 -2.93 50.33
CA GLY A 4 33.81 -1.80 50.25
C GLY A 4 33.36 -0.76 49.21
N PRO A 5 33.89 0.47 49.25
CA PRO A 5 33.53 1.52 48.30
C PRO A 5 33.96 1.11 46.88
N ALA A 6 33.03 1.21 45.92
CA ALA A 6 33.25 0.88 44.52
C ALA A 6 34.43 1.68 43.94
N SER A 7 35.32 1.00 43.20
CA SER A 7 36.53 1.60 42.63
C SER A 7 36.19 2.52 41.46
N VAL A 8 36.99 3.58 41.24
CA VAL A 8 36.77 4.58 40.16
C VAL A 8 36.61 3.93 38.77
N ALA A 9 37.22 2.76 38.55
CA ALA A 9 37.04 1.96 37.34
C ALA A 9 35.60 1.42 37.15
N GLU A 10 34.93 1.01 38.22
CA GLU A 10 33.54 0.53 38.19
C GLU A 10 32.56 1.67 37.91
N TRP A 11 32.89 2.89 38.34
CA TRP A 11 32.13 4.11 38.02
C TRP A 11 32.26 4.48 36.54
N ILE A 12 33.46 4.39 35.97
CA ILE A 12 33.71 4.66 34.55
C ILE A 12 33.00 3.61 33.67
N GLN A 13 33.10 2.33 34.02
CA GLN A 13 32.49 1.24 33.26
C GLN A 13 30.95 1.32 33.31
N SER A 14 30.38 1.67 34.47
CA SER A 14 28.94 1.89 34.64
C SER A 14 28.44 3.14 33.90
N ALA A 15 29.23 4.22 33.89
CA ALA A 15 28.91 5.44 33.14
C ALA A 15 28.92 5.20 31.61
N CYS A 16 29.89 4.43 31.10
CA CYS A 16 29.93 4.04 29.69
C CYS A 16 28.75 3.15 29.28
N LEU A 17 28.35 2.18 30.13
CA LEU A 17 27.18 1.33 29.88
C LEU A 17 25.86 2.13 29.88
N CYS A 18 25.70 3.13 30.74
CA CYS A 18 24.55 4.03 30.72
C CYS A 18 24.53 4.95 29.46
N ALA A 19 25.69 5.45 29.02
CA ALA A 19 25.78 6.31 27.85
C ALA A 19 25.42 5.58 26.54
N ILE A 20 25.80 4.31 26.42
CA ILE A 20 25.45 3.46 25.26
C ILE A 20 23.95 3.12 25.25
N MET A 21 23.32 2.95 26.42
CA MET A 21 21.86 2.77 26.51
C MET A 21 21.06 4.03 26.12
N LEU A 22 21.59 5.24 26.37
CA LEU A 22 20.91 6.49 25.98
C LEU A 22 21.04 6.82 24.48
N ALA A 23 22.10 6.35 23.82
CA ALA A 23 22.33 6.58 22.39
C ALA A 23 21.35 5.82 21.46
N GLY A 24 20.55 4.89 22.01
CA GLY A 24 19.55 4.11 21.27
C GLY A 24 18.21 4.82 21.04
N LEU A 25 18.04 6.09 21.41
CA LEU A 25 16.86 6.88 21.05
C LEU A 25 16.90 7.16 19.54
N ALA A 26 16.39 6.23 18.74
CA ALA A 26 16.22 6.39 17.30
C ALA A 26 15.58 7.76 16.98
N PHE A 27 15.94 8.38 15.87
CA PHE A 27 15.18 9.52 15.36
C PHE A 27 13.81 9.00 14.92
N ALA A 28 12.75 9.52 15.54
CA ALA A 28 11.41 9.34 15.04
C ALA A 28 11.20 10.40 13.98
N ASP A 29 11.06 10.04 12.72
CA ASP A 29 10.61 11.00 11.72
C ASP A 29 9.19 11.46 12.10
N GLU A 30 9.04 12.75 12.42
CA GLU A 30 7.75 13.33 12.78
C GLU A 30 6.98 13.65 11.50
N PHE A 31 5.88 12.93 11.27
CA PHE A 31 5.05 13.13 10.09
C PHE A 31 4.11 14.32 10.31
N GLU A 32 4.38 15.41 9.59
CA GLU A 32 3.51 16.60 9.56
C GLU A 32 2.40 16.52 8.51
N GLN A 33 1.17 16.89 8.91
CA GLN A 33 0.04 17.06 8.00
C GLN A 33 0.28 18.25 7.06
N GLY A 34 0.03 18.09 5.76
CA GLY A 34 0.26 19.09 4.71
C GLY A 34 1.64 18.96 4.07
N VAL A 35 2.60 18.36 4.77
CA VAL A 35 3.93 18.04 4.24
C VAL A 35 3.96 16.58 3.80
N HIS A 36 3.86 15.66 4.76
CA HIS A 36 3.98 14.23 4.49
C HIS A 36 2.64 13.59 4.16
N TYR A 37 1.53 14.13 4.69
CA TYR A 37 0.22 13.58 4.41
C TYR A 37 -0.93 14.59 4.39
N THR A 38 -1.99 14.30 3.65
CA THR A 38 -3.25 15.08 3.63
C THR A 38 -4.41 14.25 4.16
N LYS A 39 -5.34 14.86 4.89
CA LYS A 39 -6.56 14.18 5.33
C LYS A 39 -7.57 14.09 4.19
N ILE A 40 -8.20 12.94 4.01
CA ILE A 40 -9.32 12.81 3.07
C ILE A 40 -10.59 13.35 3.74
N PRO A 41 -11.30 14.30 3.10
CA PRO A 41 -12.44 14.96 3.72
C PRO A 41 -13.68 14.06 3.83
N ILE A 42 -13.81 13.08 2.94
CA ILE A 42 -14.94 12.14 2.90
C ILE A 42 -14.49 10.81 3.51
N PRO A 43 -15.15 10.33 4.59
CA PRO A 43 -14.93 8.98 5.06
C PRO A 43 -15.31 7.98 3.97
N SER A 44 -14.36 7.22 3.45
CA SER A 44 -14.67 6.08 2.56
C SER A 44 -15.27 4.93 3.39
N LYS A 45 -15.99 3.99 2.78
CA LYS A 45 -16.30 2.71 3.44
C LYS A 45 -15.02 1.86 3.43
N THR A 46 -14.64 1.30 4.58
CA THR A 46 -13.62 0.23 4.64
C THR A 46 -14.27 -1.10 4.30
N LEU A 47 -13.50 -2.05 3.76
CA LEU A 47 -13.96 -3.44 3.64
C LEU A 47 -14.15 -4.07 5.03
N ASP A 48 -13.29 -3.71 5.98
CA ASP A 48 -13.31 -4.21 7.34
C ASP A 48 -13.13 -3.03 8.32
N PRO A 49 -14.14 -2.70 9.14
CA PRO A 49 -14.04 -1.62 10.12
C PRO A 49 -13.15 -1.97 11.32
N SER A 50 -12.83 -3.25 11.53
CA SER A 50 -11.98 -3.72 12.63
C SER A 50 -10.48 -3.63 12.32
N ARG A 51 -10.11 -3.47 11.05
CA ARG A 51 -8.72 -3.39 10.59
C ARG A 51 -8.36 -2.02 10.04
N VAL A 52 -7.07 -1.72 10.09
CA VAL A 52 -6.45 -0.57 9.41
C VAL A 52 -6.37 -0.89 7.92
N GLU A 53 -6.94 -0.04 7.06
CA GLU A 53 -6.97 -0.30 5.61
C GLU A 53 -5.89 0.51 4.89
N VAL A 54 -4.94 -0.14 4.22
CA VAL A 54 -4.01 0.56 3.33
C VAL A 54 -4.42 0.33 1.89
N VAL A 55 -4.61 1.42 1.16
CA VAL A 55 -5.13 1.40 -0.21
C VAL A 55 -4.07 1.93 -1.16
N GLU A 56 -3.43 1.04 -1.88
CA GLU A 56 -2.62 1.47 -3.02
C GLU A 56 -3.55 1.85 -4.17
N VAL A 57 -3.39 3.07 -4.66
CA VAL A 57 -4.02 3.47 -5.91
C VAL A 57 -2.94 3.43 -6.98
N PHE A 58 -3.12 2.55 -7.97
CA PHE A 58 -2.11 2.27 -8.99
C PHE A 58 -2.70 2.14 -10.39
N SER A 59 -1.85 2.11 -11.41
CA SER A 59 -2.23 1.83 -12.80
C SER A 59 -1.07 1.11 -13.48
N TYR A 60 -1.38 0.08 -14.25
CA TYR A 60 -0.37 -0.67 -15.01
C TYR A 60 0.34 0.17 -16.08
N ALA A 61 -0.23 1.30 -16.48
CA ALA A 61 0.40 2.22 -17.44
C ALA A 61 1.34 3.25 -16.78
N CYS A 62 1.44 3.29 -15.45
CA CYS A 62 2.18 4.31 -14.71
C CYS A 62 3.61 3.84 -14.37
N PRO A 63 4.67 4.47 -14.92
CA PRO A 63 6.06 4.09 -14.62
C PRO A 63 6.44 4.22 -13.13
N HIS A 64 5.89 5.22 -12.44
CA HIS A 64 6.12 5.41 -11.00
C HIS A 64 5.48 4.29 -10.16
N CYS A 65 4.35 3.73 -10.60
CA CYS A 65 3.76 2.55 -9.94
C CYS A 65 4.64 1.33 -10.12
N TYR A 66 5.13 1.10 -11.34
CA TYR A 66 6.03 -0.02 -11.64
C TYR A 66 7.33 0.03 -10.85
N ASN A 67 7.98 1.20 -10.78
CA ASN A 67 9.23 1.36 -10.01
C ASN A 67 9.02 1.24 -8.49
N PHE A 68 7.84 1.58 -7.98
CA PHE A 68 7.53 1.49 -6.55
C PHE A 68 7.15 0.08 -6.09
N ARG A 69 6.63 -0.75 -7.00
CA ARG A 69 6.14 -2.10 -6.71
C ARG A 69 7.08 -2.94 -5.85
N PRO A 70 8.41 -3.05 -6.11
CA PRO A 70 9.28 -3.90 -5.30
C PRO A 70 9.33 -3.47 -3.82
N LEU A 71 9.32 -2.16 -3.56
CA LEU A 71 9.30 -1.63 -2.20
C LEU A 71 7.95 -1.92 -1.52
N LEU A 72 6.85 -1.78 -2.25
CA LEU A 72 5.52 -2.05 -1.71
C LEU A 72 5.31 -3.54 -1.43
N ASP A 73 5.74 -4.43 -2.32
CA ASP A 73 5.62 -5.87 -2.13
C ASP A 73 6.46 -6.33 -0.93
N ALA A 74 7.67 -5.80 -0.77
CA ALA A 74 8.51 -6.07 0.40
C ALA A 74 7.87 -5.58 1.71
N TRP A 75 7.17 -4.43 1.68
CA TRP A 75 6.43 -3.91 2.83
C TRP A 75 5.16 -4.73 3.12
N LYS A 76 4.39 -5.12 2.08
CA LYS A 76 3.18 -5.95 2.19
C LYS A 76 3.46 -7.26 2.91
N ASN A 77 4.61 -7.88 2.66
CA ASN A 77 5.03 -9.13 3.30
C ASN A 77 5.36 -9.00 4.80
N ARG A 78 5.41 -7.78 5.34
CA ARG A 78 5.70 -7.49 6.75
C ARG A 78 4.52 -6.86 7.49
N LEU A 79 3.33 -6.90 6.88
CA LEU A 79 2.14 -6.31 7.47
C LEU A 79 1.70 -7.07 8.72
N PRO A 80 1.34 -6.36 9.81
CA PRO A 80 0.70 -6.97 10.95
C PRO A 80 -0.74 -7.37 10.61
N GLU A 81 -1.30 -8.31 11.37
CA GLU A 81 -2.63 -8.90 11.11
C GLU A 81 -3.78 -7.89 11.19
N ASP A 82 -3.59 -6.80 11.94
CA ASP A 82 -4.55 -5.71 12.08
C ASP A 82 -4.57 -4.76 10.87
N VAL A 83 -3.71 -4.97 9.87
CA VAL A 83 -3.65 -4.18 8.63
C VAL A 83 -4.15 -4.99 7.43
N ALA A 84 -5.19 -4.47 6.79
CA ALA A 84 -5.69 -4.96 5.50
C ALA A 84 -5.13 -4.11 4.37
N PHE A 85 -4.43 -4.73 3.42
CA PHE A 85 -3.96 -4.06 2.21
C PHE A 85 -4.87 -4.38 1.03
N ARG A 86 -5.24 -3.37 0.24
CA ARG A 86 -5.94 -3.55 -1.03
C ARG A 86 -5.46 -2.57 -2.09
N ARG A 87 -5.74 -2.90 -3.35
CA ARG A 87 -5.38 -2.07 -4.49
C ARG A 87 -6.62 -1.50 -5.17
N VAL A 88 -6.50 -0.31 -5.75
CA VAL A 88 -7.51 0.36 -6.56
C VAL A 88 -6.85 0.78 -7.86
N HIS A 89 -7.33 0.24 -8.98
CA HIS A 89 -6.80 0.60 -10.28
C HIS A 89 -7.38 1.94 -10.74
N ALA A 90 -6.54 2.94 -11.02
CA ALA A 90 -7.01 4.20 -11.57
C ALA A 90 -7.18 4.14 -13.08
N VAL A 91 -8.21 4.84 -13.57
CA VAL A 91 -8.49 4.97 -14.99
C VAL A 91 -8.59 6.45 -15.33
N PHE A 92 -7.61 6.98 -16.07
CA PHE A 92 -7.66 8.35 -16.57
C PHE A 92 -7.87 8.43 -18.09
N SER A 93 -7.90 7.30 -18.78
CA SER A 93 -8.18 7.20 -20.22
C SER A 93 -8.88 5.88 -20.56
N PRO A 94 -9.55 5.77 -21.72
CA PRO A 94 -10.20 4.53 -22.14
C PRO A 94 -9.24 3.33 -22.25
N SER A 95 -8.00 3.53 -22.70
CA SER A 95 -7.00 2.45 -22.79
C SER A 95 -6.61 1.90 -21.42
N TRP A 96 -6.58 2.77 -20.39
CA TRP A 96 -6.34 2.34 -19.00
C TRP A 96 -7.56 1.61 -18.43
N GLY A 97 -8.76 1.84 -18.97
CA GLY A 97 -9.96 1.12 -18.62
C GLY A 97 -9.83 -0.38 -18.86
N ARG A 98 -9.22 -0.78 -20.00
CA ARG A 98 -8.96 -2.20 -20.32
C ARG A 98 -7.95 -2.84 -19.35
N LEU A 99 -6.96 -2.08 -18.91
CA LEU A 99 -6.00 -2.53 -17.88
C LEU A 99 -6.67 -2.68 -16.51
N ALA A 100 -7.60 -1.79 -16.16
CA ALA A 100 -8.41 -1.93 -14.94
C ALA A 100 -9.37 -3.12 -15.00
N GLN A 101 -9.96 -3.40 -16.16
CA GLN A 101 -10.75 -4.61 -16.38
C GLN A 101 -9.89 -5.86 -16.17
N ALA A 102 -8.69 -5.90 -16.76
CA ALA A 102 -7.75 -7.00 -16.57
C ALA A 102 -7.35 -7.20 -15.10
N PHE A 103 -7.13 -6.12 -14.34
CA PHE A 103 -6.90 -6.18 -12.90
C PHE A 103 -8.05 -6.88 -12.17
N HIS A 104 -9.29 -6.47 -12.43
CA HIS A 104 -10.46 -7.04 -11.76
C HIS A 104 -10.75 -8.47 -12.20
N VAL A 105 -10.47 -8.83 -13.45
CA VAL A 105 -10.52 -10.23 -13.91
C VAL A 105 -9.48 -11.07 -13.16
N ALA A 106 -8.26 -10.57 -13.01
CA ALA A 106 -7.22 -11.28 -12.25
C ALA A 106 -7.61 -11.50 -10.79
N GLU A 107 -8.31 -10.55 -10.16
CA GLU A 107 -8.87 -10.74 -8.82
C GLU A 107 -9.98 -11.78 -8.80
N SER A 108 -10.95 -11.71 -9.72
CA SER A 108 -12.09 -12.64 -9.78
C SER A 108 -11.66 -14.08 -10.08
N LEU A 109 -10.57 -14.27 -10.82
CA LEU A 109 -10.00 -15.58 -11.16
C LEU A 109 -8.87 -16.01 -10.21
N GLU A 110 -8.67 -15.28 -9.09
CA GLU A 110 -7.60 -15.56 -8.13
C GLU A 110 -6.19 -15.67 -8.76
N ALA A 111 -6.01 -14.99 -9.90
CA ALA A 111 -4.80 -14.99 -10.71
C ALA A 111 -3.92 -13.77 -10.45
N LEU A 112 -4.34 -12.84 -9.59
CA LEU A 112 -3.67 -11.55 -9.40
C LEU A 112 -2.17 -11.70 -9.06
N GLU A 113 -1.81 -12.59 -8.14
CA GLU A 113 -0.39 -12.79 -7.76
C GLU A 113 0.47 -13.32 -8.93
N ARG A 114 -0.15 -14.01 -9.91
CA ARG A 114 0.54 -14.51 -11.11
C ARG A 114 0.58 -13.50 -12.25
N ILE A 115 -0.37 -12.56 -12.27
CA ILE A 115 -0.57 -11.62 -13.40
C ILE A 115 -0.02 -10.23 -13.12
N HIS A 116 -0.05 -9.78 -11.87
CA HIS A 116 0.26 -8.39 -11.51
C HIS A 116 1.65 -7.98 -11.98
N VAL A 117 2.67 -8.78 -11.67
CA VAL A 117 4.05 -8.51 -12.06
C VAL A 117 4.26 -8.65 -13.57
N PRO A 118 3.89 -9.79 -14.21
CA PRO A 118 4.10 -9.94 -15.65
C PRO A 118 3.36 -8.91 -16.51
N LEU A 119 2.20 -8.42 -16.07
CA LEU A 119 1.46 -7.38 -16.79
C LEU A 119 2.20 -6.04 -16.76
N PHE A 120 2.79 -5.68 -15.61
CA PHE A 120 3.64 -4.51 -15.50
C PHE A 120 4.89 -4.62 -16.39
N GLU A 121 5.58 -5.77 -16.35
CA GLU A 121 6.79 -6.02 -17.15
C GLU A 121 6.49 -5.99 -18.65
N ALA A 122 5.37 -6.58 -19.07
CA ALA A 122 4.91 -6.53 -20.45
C ALA A 122 4.78 -5.10 -20.98
N ILE A 123 4.29 -4.16 -20.16
CA ILE A 123 4.11 -2.76 -20.56
C ILE A 123 5.43 -1.99 -20.49
N HIS A 124 6.17 -2.11 -19.37
CA HIS A 124 7.30 -1.21 -19.09
C HIS A 124 8.65 -1.74 -19.60
N GLU A 125 8.87 -3.05 -19.59
CA GLU A 125 10.09 -3.66 -20.10
C GLU A 125 9.95 -4.07 -21.57
N HIS A 126 8.87 -4.80 -21.90
CA HIS A 126 8.68 -5.36 -23.23
C HIS A 126 7.93 -4.42 -24.19
N ARG A 127 7.48 -3.26 -23.71
CA ARG A 127 6.81 -2.21 -24.51
C ARG A 127 5.60 -2.72 -25.30
N LEU A 128 4.89 -3.73 -24.77
CA LEU A 128 3.69 -4.28 -25.37
C LEU A 128 2.49 -3.38 -25.08
N ASP A 129 1.64 -3.20 -26.09
CA ASP A 129 0.33 -2.55 -25.91
C ASP A 129 -0.65 -3.54 -25.27
N MET A 130 -0.55 -3.68 -23.94
CA MET A 130 -1.45 -4.53 -23.14
C MET A 130 -2.86 -3.94 -23.01
N SER A 131 -3.20 -2.88 -23.75
CA SER A 131 -4.61 -2.53 -23.95
C SER A 131 -5.31 -3.48 -24.93
N GLN A 132 -4.57 -4.29 -25.70
CA GLN A 132 -5.17 -5.26 -26.61
C GLN A 132 -5.64 -6.52 -25.86
N THR A 133 -6.92 -6.83 -25.98
CA THR A 133 -7.56 -7.95 -25.27
C THR A 133 -6.92 -9.31 -25.60
N ASP A 134 -6.46 -9.52 -26.84
CA ASP A 134 -5.78 -10.76 -27.22
C ASP A 134 -4.42 -10.93 -26.55
N LEU A 135 -3.67 -9.84 -26.34
CA LEU A 135 -2.40 -9.87 -25.60
C LEU A 135 -2.63 -10.15 -24.11
N LEU A 136 -3.68 -9.56 -23.53
CA LEU A 136 -4.09 -9.86 -22.16
C LEU A 136 -4.48 -11.33 -22.02
N ALA A 137 -5.33 -11.86 -22.90
CA ALA A 137 -5.74 -13.27 -22.87
C ALA A 137 -4.52 -14.21 -22.94
N ARG A 138 -3.57 -13.95 -23.85
CA ARG A 138 -2.32 -14.71 -23.95
C ARG A 138 -1.48 -14.65 -22.68
N LEU A 139 -1.38 -13.48 -22.03
CA LEU A 139 -0.67 -13.36 -20.76
C LEU A 139 -1.34 -14.20 -19.67
N PHE A 140 -2.67 -14.15 -19.58
CA PHE A 140 -3.46 -14.93 -18.62
C PHE A 140 -3.31 -16.44 -18.83
N GLU A 141 -3.30 -16.87 -20.08
CA GLU A 141 -3.04 -18.26 -20.45
C GLU A 141 -1.63 -18.69 -20.02
N GLN A 142 -0.60 -17.91 -20.38
CA GLN A 142 0.80 -18.26 -20.10
C GLN A 142 1.18 -18.21 -18.61
N ARG A 143 0.59 -17.28 -17.84
CA ARG A 143 1.00 -17.03 -16.45
C ARG A 143 0.06 -17.64 -15.42
N ALA A 144 -1.22 -17.80 -15.75
CA ALA A 144 -2.24 -18.28 -14.82
C ALA A 144 -2.99 -19.52 -15.32
N GLY A 145 -2.73 -20.00 -16.54
CA GLY A 145 -3.43 -21.16 -17.10
C GLY A 145 -4.91 -20.89 -17.41
N VAL A 146 -5.28 -19.62 -17.53
CA VAL A 146 -6.65 -19.21 -17.87
C VAL A 146 -6.76 -19.15 -19.39
N ASP A 147 -7.57 -20.03 -19.97
CA ASP A 147 -7.78 -20.06 -21.41
C ASP A 147 -8.48 -18.77 -21.92
N LYS A 148 -8.37 -18.54 -23.22
CA LYS A 148 -8.89 -17.33 -23.85
C LYS A 148 -10.41 -17.17 -23.67
N GLU A 149 -11.19 -18.24 -23.70
CA GLU A 149 -12.64 -18.19 -23.56
C GLU A 149 -13.05 -17.80 -22.14
N THR A 150 -12.44 -18.43 -21.13
CA THR A 150 -12.63 -18.08 -19.71
C THR A 150 -12.26 -16.63 -19.45
N PHE A 151 -11.11 -16.17 -19.98
CA PHE A 151 -10.70 -14.77 -19.85
C PHE A 151 -11.70 -13.81 -20.50
N GLN A 152 -12.11 -14.06 -21.75
CA GLN A 152 -13.03 -13.19 -22.48
C GLN A 152 -14.41 -13.11 -21.82
N SER A 153 -14.90 -14.24 -21.31
CA SER A 153 -16.14 -14.31 -20.53
C SER A 153 -16.04 -13.41 -19.30
N ALA A 154 -14.98 -13.56 -18.49
CA ALA A 154 -14.77 -12.74 -17.29
C ALA A 154 -14.58 -11.25 -17.60
N PHE A 155 -13.84 -10.93 -18.68
CA PHE A 155 -13.46 -9.57 -19.07
C PHE A 155 -14.66 -8.71 -19.50
N THR A 156 -15.67 -9.32 -20.11
CA THR A 156 -16.85 -8.60 -20.65
C THR A 156 -18.02 -8.56 -19.69
N THR A 157 -17.94 -9.21 -18.52
CA THR A 157 -19.05 -9.26 -17.56
C THR A 157 -19.45 -7.88 -17.02
N PHE A 158 -20.73 -7.75 -16.68
CA PHE A 158 -21.24 -6.60 -15.93
C PHE A 158 -20.51 -6.41 -14.61
N GLU A 159 -20.13 -7.48 -13.92
CA GLU A 159 -19.41 -7.41 -12.66
C GLU A 159 -18.04 -6.73 -12.83
N THR A 160 -17.26 -7.14 -13.84
CA THR A 160 -15.98 -6.48 -14.14
C THR A 160 -16.17 -4.98 -14.43
N GLN A 161 -17.20 -4.61 -15.22
CA GLN A 161 -17.50 -3.21 -15.49
C GLN A 161 -17.91 -2.43 -14.23
N ARG A 162 -18.72 -3.04 -13.36
CA ARG A 162 -19.17 -2.47 -12.08
C ARG A 162 -17.97 -2.19 -11.18
N ARG A 163 -17.04 -3.14 -11.04
CA ARG A 163 -15.81 -3.00 -10.23
C ARG A 163 -14.88 -1.90 -10.75
N VAL A 164 -14.74 -1.75 -12.07
CA VAL A 164 -14.04 -0.59 -12.66
C VAL A 164 -14.72 0.73 -12.25
N GLY A 165 -16.06 0.78 -12.30
CA GLY A 165 -16.84 1.92 -11.84
C GLY A 165 -16.63 2.25 -10.36
N GLU A 166 -16.54 1.24 -9.49
CA GLU A 166 -16.24 1.39 -8.07
C GLU A 166 -14.83 1.93 -7.84
N SER A 167 -13.83 1.41 -8.55
CA SER A 167 -12.46 1.93 -8.50
C SER A 167 -12.42 3.41 -8.86
N MET A 168 -13.16 3.81 -9.90
CA MET A 168 -13.28 5.21 -10.31
C MET A 168 -14.03 6.08 -9.31
N ALA A 169 -15.04 5.55 -8.63
CA ALA A 169 -15.72 6.25 -7.54
C ALA A 169 -14.78 6.46 -6.34
N ALA A 170 -13.95 5.47 -6.02
CA ALA A 170 -12.96 5.56 -4.95
C ALA A 170 -11.94 6.69 -5.23
N LEU A 171 -11.47 6.86 -6.47
CA LEU A 171 -10.57 7.97 -6.84
C LEU A 171 -11.16 9.34 -6.49
N ARG A 172 -12.47 9.54 -6.77
CA ARG A 172 -13.17 10.79 -6.46
C ARG A 172 -13.24 11.04 -4.97
N VAL A 173 -13.56 10.01 -4.18
CA VAL A 173 -13.56 10.08 -2.71
C VAL A 173 -12.17 10.43 -2.20
N TYR A 174 -11.13 9.85 -2.81
CA TYR A 174 -9.74 10.14 -2.47
C TYR A 174 -9.21 11.45 -3.07
N ARG A 175 -9.98 12.20 -3.85
CA ARG A 175 -9.51 13.41 -4.54
C ARG A 175 -8.22 13.19 -5.35
N ILE A 176 -8.07 11.98 -5.88
CA ILE A 176 -6.98 11.64 -6.77
C ILE A 176 -7.38 12.06 -8.17
N VAL A 177 -6.62 12.99 -8.73
CA VAL A 177 -6.81 13.50 -10.09
C VAL A 177 -5.57 13.19 -10.91
N ALA A 178 -5.69 13.19 -12.23
CA ALA A 178 -4.59 12.85 -13.14
C ALA A 178 -3.31 13.67 -12.87
N SER A 179 -3.44 14.93 -12.43
CA SER A 179 -2.30 15.82 -12.10
C SER A 179 -1.62 15.50 -10.76
N THR A 180 -2.29 14.85 -9.82
CA THR A 180 -1.73 14.49 -8.50
C THR A 180 -1.39 13.01 -8.38
N TRP A 181 -1.69 12.24 -9.42
CA TRP A 181 -1.54 10.80 -9.45
C TRP A 181 -0.11 10.30 -9.23
N SER A 182 0.89 10.99 -9.78
CA SER A 182 2.29 10.57 -9.66
C SER A 182 2.88 10.77 -8.27
N THR A 183 2.29 11.63 -7.45
CA THR A 183 2.89 12.10 -6.17
C THR A 183 2.06 11.75 -4.94
N ARG A 184 0.81 11.32 -5.07
CA ARG A 184 -0.08 11.04 -3.93
C ARG A 184 -0.42 9.55 -3.82
N ARG A 185 -0.09 8.96 -2.68
CA ARG A 185 -0.55 7.64 -2.25
C ARG A 185 -1.56 7.76 -1.11
N VAL A 186 -2.44 6.79 -0.93
CA VAL A 186 -3.51 6.84 0.09
C VAL A 186 -3.27 5.81 1.19
N PHE A 187 -3.27 6.25 2.44
CA PHE A 187 -3.09 5.38 3.61
C PHE A 187 -4.24 5.64 4.59
N ARG A 188 -5.09 4.66 4.88
CA ARG A 188 -6.16 4.86 5.86
C ARG A 188 -5.83 4.20 7.20
N LEU A 189 -5.73 5.02 8.25
CA LEU A 189 -5.51 4.52 9.60
C LEU A 189 -6.87 4.53 10.33
N SER A 190 -7.45 3.35 10.53
CA SER A 190 -8.67 3.20 11.35
C SER A 190 -8.27 3.13 12.83
N SER A 191 -9.10 3.68 13.71
CA SER A 191 -8.78 3.87 15.13
C SER A 191 -9.51 2.83 15.97
N ARG A 192 -8.83 1.72 16.29
CA ARG A 192 -9.01 1.03 17.58
C ARG A 192 -7.93 -0.03 17.79
N CYS A 193 -6.88 0.35 18.50
CA CYS A 193 -6.16 -0.56 19.37
C CYS A 193 -5.84 0.23 20.65
N SER A 194 -6.88 0.41 21.47
CA SER A 194 -6.71 0.85 22.85
C SER A 194 -6.55 -0.42 23.66
N THR A 195 -5.49 -0.46 24.46
CA THR A 195 -5.09 -1.51 25.39
C THR A 195 -4.30 -2.68 24.77
N TRP A 196 -3.05 -2.78 25.25
CA TRP A 196 -2.10 -3.90 25.12
C TRP A 196 -1.20 -3.96 23.87
N LEU A 197 -0.08 -3.23 23.90
CA LEU A 197 1.18 -3.63 23.24
C LEU A 197 2.39 -3.04 24.00
N PRO A 198 3.48 -3.80 24.21
CA PRO A 198 4.68 -3.40 24.94
C PRO A 198 5.49 -2.31 24.21
N PHE A 199 6.33 -1.64 24.99
CA PHE A 199 6.89 -0.30 24.82
C PHE A 199 7.77 -0.03 23.57
N SER A 200 8.00 -1.00 22.67
CA SER A 200 9.01 -0.91 21.60
C SER A 200 8.49 -0.68 20.17
N LEU A 201 7.18 -0.68 19.90
CA LEU A 201 6.62 -0.48 18.54
C LEU A 201 5.71 0.74 18.40
N THR A 202 6.00 1.79 19.15
CA THR A 202 5.09 2.94 19.26
C THR A 202 5.40 4.19 18.45
N ARG A 203 6.31 4.12 17.47
CA ARG A 203 6.70 5.32 16.71
C ARG A 203 6.02 5.56 15.36
N LEU A 204 5.53 4.51 14.69
CA LEU A 204 4.63 4.70 13.55
C LEU A 204 3.17 4.87 13.97
N GLY A 205 2.77 4.29 15.11
CA GLY A 205 1.40 4.36 15.61
C GLY A 205 1.05 5.67 16.33
N ARG A 206 1.94 6.22 17.18
CA ARG A 206 1.56 7.31 18.10
C ARG A 206 1.49 8.71 17.49
N SER A 207 2.23 9.00 16.42
CA SER A 207 2.13 10.28 15.69
C SER A 207 0.81 10.38 14.92
N VAL A 208 0.23 9.24 14.51
CA VAL A 208 -1.09 9.17 13.87
C VAL A 208 -2.23 9.02 14.90
N GLN A 209 -2.00 8.29 16.01
CA GLN A 209 -3.04 7.97 17.00
C GLN A 209 -3.57 9.15 17.83
N ARG A 210 -2.88 10.30 17.90
CA ARG A 210 -3.45 11.48 18.61
C ARG A 210 -4.54 12.22 17.82
N ALA A 211 -4.84 11.81 16.59
CA ALA A 211 -5.69 12.60 15.69
C ALA A 211 -6.85 11.83 15.04
N ASN A 212 -7.66 11.05 15.78
CA ASN A 212 -8.95 10.49 15.31
C ASN A 212 -8.76 9.42 14.18
N PRO A 213 -9.70 8.49 13.87
CA PRO A 213 -9.55 7.55 12.75
C PRO A 213 -9.59 8.36 11.46
N ARG A 214 -8.43 8.81 10.99
CA ARG A 214 -8.38 9.70 9.84
C ARG A 214 -7.69 8.97 8.70
N VAL A 215 -8.43 8.91 7.60
CA VAL A 215 -7.94 8.54 6.29
C VAL A 215 -6.91 9.59 5.87
N ILE A 216 -5.67 9.18 5.64
CA ILE A 216 -4.59 10.07 5.22
C ILE A 216 -4.14 9.72 3.78
N GLN A 217 -3.49 10.66 3.11
CA GLN A 217 -2.83 10.43 1.83
C GLN A 217 -1.39 10.82 2.00
N ALA A 218 -0.44 9.91 1.85
CA ALA A 218 0.95 10.29 1.90
C ALA A 218 1.38 10.91 0.57
N THR A 219 2.14 11.99 0.64
CA THR A 219 2.80 12.60 -0.50
C THR A 219 4.21 12.01 -0.57
N THR A 220 4.61 11.45 -1.71
CA THR A 220 6.03 11.15 -1.94
C THR A 220 6.64 12.37 -2.63
N SER A 221 7.48 13.11 -1.89
CA SER A 221 8.38 14.13 -2.42
C SER A 221 9.53 13.52 -3.20
#